data_AF-A0A939CPI1-F1
#
_entry.id   AF-A0A939CPI1-F1
#
_cell.length_a   1.000
_cell.length_b   1.000
_cell.length_c   1.000
_cell.angle_alpha   90.00
_cell.angle_beta   90.00
_cell.angle_gamma   90.00
#
_symmetry.space_group_name_H-M   'P 1'
#
loop_
_entity.id
_entity.type
_entity.pdbx_description
1 polymer ?
#
loop_
_entity_poly.entity_id
_entity_poly.type
_entity_poly.pdbx_seq_one_letter_code
_entity_poly.pdbx_strand_id
1 'polypeptide(L)'
;MQTGRQSHQNKHQIDILCQLPLEPMEYCRRWVTHEPGRNYRKACINAIAQITGTSPKTVKDWGRDFRYRPKYVTRILRQADLINQFKQLVVQGIINLPSDFTQE
;
A
#
# COMPACT_ATOMS: atom_id res chain seq x y z
N MET A 1 2.76 29.56 -25.60
CA MET A 1 3.31 29.15 -24.29
C MET A 1 2.16 28.76 -23.37
N GLN A 2 1.76 27.47 -23.31
CA GLN A 2 0.61 26.99 -22.50
C GLN A 2 0.96 25.79 -21.59
N THR A 3 2.24 25.46 -21.41
CA THR A 3 2.68 24.24 -20.72
C THR A 3 2.68 24.34 -19.18
N GLY A 4 2.55 25.53 -18.60
CA GLY A 4 2.59 25.73 -17.14
C GLY A 4 1.33 25.31 -16.40
N ARG A 5 0.14 25.58 -16.96
CA ARG A 5 -1.15 25.35 -16.26
C ARG A 5 -1.51 23.87 -16.10
N GLN A 6 -1.23 23.05 -17.13
CA GLN A 6 -1.49 21.61 -17.10
C GLN A 6 -0.58 20.87 -16.11
N SER A 7 0.68 21.28 -15.96
CA SER A 7 1.63 20.64 -15.05
C SER A 7 1.21 20.77 -13.58
N HIS A 8 0.75 21.95 -13.15
CA HIS A 8 0.27 22.17 -11.79
C HIS A 8 -1.00 21.39 -11.47
N GLN A 9 -1.94 21.29 -12.41
CA GLN A 9 -3.18 20.55 -12.22
C GLN A 9 -2.93 19.04 -12.07
N ASN A 10 -2.01 18.48 -12.87
CA ASN A 10 -1.61 17.07 -12.78
C ASN A 10 -0.92 16.74 -11.45
N LYS A 11 -0.06 17.63 -10.93
CA LYS A 11 0.56 17.44 -9.60
C LYS A 11 -0.49 17.31 -8.49
N HIS A 12 -1.46 18.21 -8.45
CA HIS A 12 -2.53 18.16 -7.44
C HIS A 12 -3.39 16.89 -7.56
N GLN A 13 -3.66 16.40 -8.77
CA GLN A 13 -4.41 15.17 -8.95
C GLN A 13 -3.64 13.93 -8.45
N ILE A 14 -2.34 13.85 -8.75
CA ILE A 14 -1.47 12.78 -8.23
C ILE A 14 -1.42 12.84 -6.71
N ASP A 15 -1.26 14.02 -6.13
CA ASP A 15 -1.24 14.22 -4.67
C ASP A 15 -2.55 13.75 -4.02
N ILE A 16 -3.70 14.05 -4.61
CA ILE A 16 -5.01 13.60 -4.11
C ILE A 16 -5.12 12.07 -4.17
N LEU A 17 -4.67 11.42 -5.25
CA LEU A 17 -4.69 9.96 -5.38
C LEU A 17 -3.75 9.26 -4.38
N CYS A 18 -2.62 9.89 -4.05
CA CYS A 18 -1.69 9.47 -3.01
C CYS A 18 -2.23 9.69 -1.59
N GLN A 19 -3.21 10.59 -1.42
CA GLN A 19 -3.80 10.93 -0.11
C GLN A 19 -5.05 10.13 0.25
N LEU A 20 -5.63 9.35 -0.67
CA LEU A 20 -6.81 8.52 -0.36
C LEU A 20 -6.44 7.41 0.64
N PRO A 21 -7.05 7.38 1.84
CA PRO A 21 -6.73 6.37 2.85
C PRO A 21 -7.12 4.99 2.36
N LEU A 22 -6.25 4.00 2.60
CA LEU A 22 -6.56 2.59 2.34
C LEU A 22 -6.85 1.87 3.66
N GLU A 23 -8.05 1.31 3.78
CA GLU A 23 -8.44 0.54 4.96
C GLU A 23 -7.63 -0.76 5.05
N PRO A 24 -7.25 -1.24 6.25
CA PRO A 24 -6.40 -2.43 6.37
C PRO A 24 -7.01 -3.71 5.81
N MET A 25 -8.33 -3.88 5.95
CA MET A 25 -9.01 -5.02 5.33
C MET A 25 -8.98 -4.95 3.80
N GLU A 26 -9.02 -3.75 3.23
CA GLU A 26 -8.90 -3.56 1.79
C GLU A 26 -7.47 -3.84 1.31
N TYR A 27 -6.45 -3.34 2.02
CA TYR A 27 -5.05 -3.68 1.76
C TYR A 27 -4.83 -5.20 1.80
N CYS A 28 -5.36 -5.87 2.82
CA CYS A 28 -5.28 -7.32 2.96
C CYS A 28 -5.87 -8.07 1.77
N ARG A 29 -7.05 -7.68 1.29
CA ARG A 29 -7.70 -8.36 0.16
C ARG A 29 -6.86 -8.27 -1.11
N ARG A 30 -6.17 -7.14 -1.31
CA ARG A 30 -5.35 -6.90 -2.50
C ARG A 30 -4.01 -7.62 -2.46
N TRP A 31 -3.36 -7.63 -1.30
CA TRP A 31 -1.94 -7.96 -1.20
C TRP A 31 -1.60 -9.17 -0.34
N VAL A 32 -2.55 -9.71 0.43
CA VAL A 32 -2.32 -10.86 1.31
C VAL A 32 -2.96 -12.10 0.70
N THR A 33 -2.15 -13.10 0.39
CA THR A 33 -2.60 -14.38 -0.15
C THR A 33 -3.54 -15.08 0.84
N HIS A 34 -4.71 -15.48 0.35
CA HIS A 34 -5.64 -16.31 1.09
C HIS A 34 -5.36 -17.79 0.78
N GLU A 35 -4.62 -18.44 1.66
CA GLU A 35 -4.38 -19.89 1.54
C GLU A 35 -5.43 -20.69 2.32
N PRO A 36 -6.11 -21.66 1.69
CA PRO A 36 -7.07 -22.51 2.38
C PRO A 36 -6.36 -23.30 3.50
N GLY A 37 -6.95 -23.29 4.70
CA GLY A 37 -6.37 -23.91 5.90
C GLY A 37 -5.42 -23.01 6.70
N ARG A 38 -5.06 -21.82 6.20
CA ARG A 38 -4.26 -20.84 6.95
C ARG A 38 -5.14 -19.74 7.54
N ASN A 39 -4.78 -19.26 8.72
CA ASN A 39 -5.52 -18.18 9.36
C ASN A 39 -5.27 -16.86 8.62
N TYR A 40 -6.17 -16.50 7.71
CA TYR A 40 -6.12 -15.27 6.91
C TYR A 40 -5.90 -14.02 7.76
N ARG A 41 -6.54 -13.95 8.94
CA ARG A 41 -6.35 -12.85 9.88
C ARG A 41 -4.92 -12.74 10.39
N LYS A 42 -4.26 -13.87 10.68
CA LYS A 42 -2.85 -13.87 11.12
C LYS A 42 -1.92 -13.37 10.00
N ALA A 43 -2.18 -13.78 8.76
CA ALA A 43 -1.43 -13.30 7.60
C ALA A 43 -1.59 -11.78 7.42
N CYS A 44 -2.82 -11.28 7.52
CA CYS A 44 -3.12 -9.85 7.56
C CYS A 44 -2.35 -9.09 8.64
N ILE A 45 -2.40 -9.58 9.88
CA ILE A 45 -1.69 -8.97 11.01
C ILE A 45 -0.20 -8.84 10.71
N ASN A 46 0.42 -9.91 10.20
CA ASN A 46 1.85 -9.92 9.88
C ASN A 46 2.19 -8.96 8.72
N ALA A 47 1.39 -8.94 7.65
CA ALA A 47 1.61 -8.05 6.52
C ALA A 47 1.50 -6.57 6.93
N ILE A 48 0.46 -6.22 7.71
CA ILE A 48 0.27 -4.86 8.21
C ILE A 48 1.39 -4.46 9.18
N ALA A 49 1.81 -5.37 10.06
CA ALA A 49 2.92 -5.15 10.99
C ALA A 49 4.22 -4.80 10.23
N GLN A 50 4.56 -5.58 9.20
CA GLN A 50 5.73 -5.36 8.35
C GLN A 50 5.71 -3.99 7.68
N ILE A 51 4.58 -3.63 7.06
CA ILE A 51 4.44 -2.36 6.32
C ILE A 51 4.44 -1.13 7.24
N THR A 52 3.83 -1.25 8.41
CA THR A 52 3.72 -0.12 9.35
C THR A 52 4.90 0.00 10.31
N GLY A 53 5.83 -0.96 10.30
CA GLY A 53 6.92 -1.05 11.28
C GLY A 53 6.42 -1.30 12.71
N THR A 54 5.19 -1.80 12.87
CA THR A 54 4.60 -2.06 14.20
C THR A 54 4.69 -3.54 14.55
N SER A 55 4.60 -3.87 15.85
CA SER A 55 4.64 -5.27 16.26
C SER A 55 3.33 -5.99 15.85
N PRO A 56 3.38 -7.29 15.46
CA PRO A 56 2.18 -8.07 15.18
C PRO A 56 1.19 -8.10 16.36
N LYS A 57 1.70 -8.03 17.60
CA LYS A 57 0.88 -7.93 18.81
C LYS A 57 0.08 -6.63 18.82
N THR A 58 0.73 -5.50 18.58
CA THR A 58 0.08 -4.18 18.49
C THR A 58 -1.02 -4.17 17.42
N VAL A 59 -0.74 -4.73 16.24
CA VAL A 59 -1.73 -4.80 15.14
C VAL A 59 -2.92 -5.69 15.52
N LYS A 60 -2.67 -6.81 16.22
CA LYS A 60 -3.73 -7.69 16.72
C LYS A 60 -4.69 -6.95 17.65
N ASP A 61 -4.16 -6.05 18.47
CA ASP A 61 -4.92 -5.27 19.47
C ASP A 61 -5.79 -4.16 18.84
N TRP A 62 -5.65 -3.88 17.53
CA TRP A 62 -6.53 -2.94 16.82
C TRP A 62 -7.96 -3.45 16.58
N GLY A 63 -8.29 -4.66 17.04
CA GLY A 63 -9.62 -5.26 16.95
C GLY A 63 -9.87 -6.03 15.65
N ARG A 64 -11.07 -6.61 15.52
CA ARG A 64 -11.43 -7.57 14.45
C ARG A 64 -11.21 -7.05 13.04
N ASP A 65 -11.52 -5.79 12.78
CA ASP A 65 -11.34 -5.16 11.46
C ASP A 65 -10.33 -4.02 11.51
N PHE A 66 -9.41 -4.06 12.49
CA PHE A 66 -8.42 -3.01 12.73
C PHE A 66 -9.06 -1.63 12.97
N ARG A 67 -10.26 -1.62 13.57
CA ARG A 67 -11.06 -0.41 13.84
C ARG A 67 -10.40 0.57 14.81
N TYR A 68 -9.50 0.08 15.66
CA TYR A 68 -8.79 0.89 16.67
C TYR A 68 -7.37 1.28 16.23
N ARG A 69 -7.02 1.08 14.97
CA ARG A 69 -5.72 1.48 14.45
C ARG A 69 -5.53 3.01 14.53
N PRO A 70 -4.29 3.50 14.64
CA PRO A 70 -4.00 4.91 14.45
C PRO A 70 -4.39 5.42 13.06
N LYS A 71 -4.84 6.68 12.96
CA LYS A 71 -5.29 7.29 11.69
C LYS A 71 -4.22 7.30 10.59
N TYR A 72 -2.94 7.42 10.95
CA TYR A 72 -1.84 7.44 9.98
C TYR A 72 -1.67 6.11 9.24
N VAL A 73 -2.14 4.98 9.81
CA VAL A 73 -1.95 3.65 9.24
C VAL A 73 -2.54 3.56 7.83
N THR A 74 -3.70 4.18 7.57
CA THR A 74 -4.32 4.13 6.25
C THR A 74 -3.50 4.83 5.17
N ARG A 75 -2.71 5.84 5.53
CA ARG A 75 -1.79 6.53 4.61
C ARG A 75 -0.59 5.66 4.30
N ILE A 76 -0.01 5.01 5.31
CA ILE A 76 1.11 4.06 5.09
C ILE A 76 0.66 2.90 4.21
N LEU A 77 -0.52 2.34 4.47
CA LEU A 77 -1.08 1.27 3.65
C LEU A 77 -1.36 1.72 2.21
N ARG A 78 -1.80 2.97 2.00
CA ARG A 78 -1.94 3.54 0.66
C ARG A 78 -0.60 3.63 -0.06
N GLN A 79 0.44 4.09 0.63
CA GLN A 79 1.79 4.15 0.05
C GLN A 79 2.29 2.75 -0.34
N ALA A 80 2.09 1.76 0.53
CA ALA A 80 2.45 0.36 0.25
C ALA A 80 1.65 -0.21 -0.94
N ASP A 81 0.36 0.10 -1.04
CA ASP A 81 -0.49 -0.28 -2.17
C ASP A 81 0.02 0.27 -3.51
N LEU A 82 0.42 1.54 -3.55
CA LEU A 82 1.00 2.15 -4.75
C LEU A 82 2.35 1.53 -5.12
N ILE A 83 3.21 1.26 -4.13
CA ILE A 83 4.49 0.58 -4.36
C ILE A 83 4.26 -0.82 -4.91
N ASN A 84 3.30 -1.57 -4.37
CA ASN A 84 2.99 -2.91 -4.84
C ASN A 84 2.41 -2.91 -6.26
N GLN A 85 1.53 -1.96 -6.60
CA GLN A 85 1.03 -1.76 -7.96
C GLN A 85 2.17 -1.45 -8.92
N PHE A 86 3.08 -0.55 -8.54
CA PHE A 86 4.25 -0.24 -9.36
C PHE A 86 5.12 -1.48 -9.58
N LYS A 87 5.39 -2.25 -8.53
CA LYS A 87 6.12 -3.53 -8.64
C LYS A 87 5.45 -4.49 -9.62
N GLN A 88 4.12 -4.59 -9.61
CA GLN A 88 3.39 -5.42 -10.57
C GLN A 88 3.56 -4.92 -12.02
N LEU A 89 3.50 -3.61 -12.25
CA LEU A 89 3.71 -3.03 -13.59
C LEU A 89 5.12 -3.30 -14.12
N VAL A 90 6.12 -3.27 -13.24
CA VAL A 90 7.51 -3.64 -13.59
C VAL A 90 7.60 -5.12 -13.92
N VAL A 91 7.04 -6.01 -13.10
CA VAL A 91 7.03 -7.46 -13.35
C VAL A 91 6.30 -7.82 -14.65
N GLN A 92 5.26 -7.07 -15.01
CA GLN A 92 4.52 -7.26 -16.25
C GLN A 92 5.24 -6.69 -17.50
N GLY A 93 6.37 -6.00 -17.32
CA GLY A 93 7.10 -5.37 -18.42
C GLY A 93 6.41 -4.15 -19.02
N ILE A 94 5.35 -3.63 -18.37
CA ILE A 94 4.66 -2.40 -18.80
C ILE A 94 5.56 -1.19 -18.54
N ILE A 95 6.29 -1.21 -17.41
CA ILE A 95 7.29 -0.21 -17.05
C ILE A 95 8.65 -0.89 -17.06
N ASN A 96 9.57 -0.37 -17.86
CA ASN A 96 10.97 -0.77 -17.81
C ASN A 96 11.71 0.13 -16.82
N LEU A 97 12.36 -0.47 -15.83
CA LEU A 97 13.27 0.27 -14.96
C LEU A 97 14.55 0.60 -15.72
N PRO A 98 15.19 1.75 -15.43
CA PRO A 98 16.52 2.05 -15.93
C PRO A 98 17.50 0.93 -15.59
N SER A 99 18.49 0.68 -16.47
CA SER A 99 19.46 -0.40 -16.27
C SER A 99 20.39 -0.20 -15.06
N ASP A 100 20.48 1.04 -14.55
CA ASP A 100 21.18 1.41 -13.33
C ASP A 100 20.34 1.26 -12.05
N PHE A 101 19.05 0.94 -12.17
CA PHE A 101 18.18 0.72 -11.01
C PHE A 101 18.48 -0.65 -10.38
N THR A 102 19.09 -0.63 -9.20
CA THR A 102 19.55 -1.85 -8.52
C THR A 102 18.36 -2.72 -8.10
N GLN A 103 18.30 -3.96 -8.55
CA GLN A 103 17.34 -4.97 -8.08
C GLN A 103 17.93 -5.62 -6.82
N GLU A 104 17.45 -5.21 -5.64
CA GLU A 104 17.70 -5.92 -4.37
C GLU A 104 16.84 -7.19 -4.24
#